data_AF-A0A7K2NZK9-F1
#
_entry.id   AF-A0A7K2NZK9-F1
#
_cell.length_a   1.000
_cell.length_b   1.000
_cell.length_c   1.000
_cell.angle_alpha   90.00
_cell.angle_beta   90.00
_cell.angle_gamma   90.00
#
_symmetry.space_group_name_H-M   'P 1'
#
loop_
_entity.id
_entity.type
_entity.pdbx_description
1 polymer ?
#
loop_
_entity_poly.entity_id
_entity_poly.type
_entity_poly.pdbx_seq_one_letter_code
_entity_poly.pdbx_strand_id
1 'polypeptide(L)' 'MLLSDKDIRAEIDNGRVRIDPFDDSMVQPSSIDVRLDRYFRVFENHRYPHIDPSVEQVDLTRLVEPDGD' A
#
# COMPACT_ATOMS: atom_id res chain seq x y z
N MET A 1 16.60 -3.42 13.82
CA MET A 1 17.22 -4.56 13.12
C MET A 1 16.42 -4.76 11.84
N LEU A 2 17.08 -4.94 10.69
CA LEU A 2 16.42 -5.26 9.41
C LEU A 2 16.57 -6.75 9.14
N LEU A 3 15.53 -7.37 8.55
CA LEU A 3 15.58 -8.76 8.13
C LEU A 3 16.40 -8.88 6.84
N SER A 4 17.24 -9.89 6.76
CA SER A 4 17.87 -10.27 5.49
C SER A 4 16.85 -10.94 4.56
N ASP A 5 17.18 -11.06 3.29
CA ASP A 5 16.41 -11.84 2.31
C ASP A 5 16.11 -13.28 2.78
N LYS A 6 17.08 -13.93 3.43
CA LYS A 6 16.92 -15.27 4.03
C LYS A 6 15.90 -15.25 5.16
N ASP A 7 15.97 -14.26 6.04
CA ASP A 7 15.04 -14.14 7.15
C ASP A 7 13.64 -13.77 6.66
N ILE A 8 13.52 -12.89 5.67
CA ILE A 8 12.25 -12.55 5.00
C ILE A 8 11.58 -13.82 4.47
N ARG A 9 12.30 -14.66 3.73
CA ARG A 9 11.77 -15.95 3.24
C ARG A 9 11.34 -16.85 4.39
N ALA A 10 12.17 -16.97 5.43
CA ALA A 10 11.83 -17.78 6.60
C ALA A 10 10.56 -17.27 7.32
N GLU A 11 10.35 -15.96 7.44
CA GLU A 11 9.15 -15.39 8.06
C GLU A 11 7.89 -15.63 7.23
N ILE A 12 8.01 -15.59 5.89
CA ILE A 12 6.94 -15.91 4.95
C ILE A 12 6.59 -17.39 5.01
N ASP A 13 7.59 -18.28 4.94
CA ASP A 13 7.41 -19.73 5.01
C ASP A 13 6.79 -20.18 6.35
N ASN A 14 7.18 -19.54 7.46
CA ASN A 14 6.62 -19.79 8.78
C ASN A 14 5.20 -19.17 8.96
N GLY A 15 4.70 -18.43 7.97
CA GLY A 15 3.39 -17.77 8.00
C GLY A 15 3.27 -16.62 9.02
N ARG A 16 4.39 -16.17 9.59
CA ARG A 16 4.41 -15.01 10.50
C ARG A 16 4.23 -13.70 9.74
N VAL A 17 4.74 -13.65 8.51
CA VAL A 17 4.50 -12.56 7.55
C VAL A 17 3.74 -13.14 6.36
N ARG A 18 2.64 -12.48 5.97
CA ARG A 18 1.86 -12.89 4.80
C ARG A 18 1.89 -11.80 3.74
N ILE A 19 2.25 -12.19 2.52
CA ILE A 19 2.21 -11.35 1.32
C ILE A 19 1.33 -12.07 0.31
N ASP A 20 0.33 -11.37 -0.22
CA ASP A 20 -0.67 -11.96 -1.11
C ASP A 20 -1.03 -10.95 -2.21
N PRO A 21 -0.62 -11.17 -3.48
CA PRO A 21 0.16 -12.31 -3.97
C PRO A 21 1.66 -12.17 -3.66
N PHE A 22 2.30 -13.26 -3.23
CA PHE A 22 3.75 -13.35 -3.05
C PHE A 22 4.47 -13.73 -4.36
N ASP A 23 5.57 -13.05 -4.64
CA ASP A 23 6.49 -13.33 -5.75
C ASP A 23 7.92 -13.30 -5.22
N ASP A 24 8.60 -14.46 -5.19
CA ASP A 24 9.95 -14.59 -4.65
C ASP A 24 10.99 -13.78 -5.46
N SER A 25 10.71 -13.50 -6.74
CA SER A 25 11.60 -12.68 -7.57
C SER A 25 11.69 -11.21 -7.12
N MET A 26 10.72 -10.75 -6.31
CA MET A 26 10.69 -9.41 -5.74
C MET A 26 11.51 -9.28 -4.45
N VAL A 27 12.05 -10.38 -3.90
CA VAL A 27 12.85 -10.35 -2.67
C VAL A 27 14.26 -9.82 -2.97
N GLN A 28 14.63 -8.76 -2.25
CA GLN A 28 15.92 -8.08 -2.30
C GLN A 28 16.73 -8.37 -1.03
N PRO A 29 18.05 -8.04 -0.95
CA PRO A 29 18.94 -8.45 0.15
C PRO A 29 18.45 -8.13 1.57
N SER A 30 17.63 -7.09 1.73
CA SER A 30 17.05 -6.70 3.02
C SER A 30 15.68 -6.00 2.88
N SER A 31 14.96 -6.31 1.80
CA SER A 31 13.63 -5.76 1.51
C SER A 31 12.86 -6.66 0.54
N ILE A 32 11.61 -6.32 0.26
CA ILE A 32 10.83 -6.89 -0.84
C ILE A 32 10.22 -5.75 -1.64
N ASP A 33 10.32 -5.81 -2.97
CA ASP A 33 9.70 -4.83 -3.84
C ASP A 33 8.16 -4.95 -3.75
N VAL A 34 7.44 -3.85 -3.96
CA VAL A 34 5.97 -3.81 -3.94
C VAL A 34 5.41 -3.27 -5.25
N ARG A 35 4.17 -3.64 -5.56
CA ARG A 35 3.45 -3.18 -6.76
C ARG A 35 2.46 -2.09 -6.40
N LEU A 36 2.28 -1.14 -7.31
CA LEU A 36 1.24 -0.11 -7.20
C LEU A 36 -0.10 -0.71 -7.65
N ASP A 37 -1.13 -0.50 -6.83
CA ASP A 37 -2.51 -0.87 -7.20
C ASP A 37 -3.13 0.21 -8.09
N ARG A 38 -4.26 -0.10 -8.73
CA ARG A 38 -4.96 0.81 -9.65
C ARG A 38 -5.87 1.83 -8.97
N TYR A 39 -6.09 1.72 -7.65
CA TYR A 39 -6.98 2.60 -6.91
C TYR A 39 -6.25 3.83 -6.38
N PHE A 40 -6.72 5.02 -6.76
CA PHE A 40 -6.20 6.30 -6.31
C PHE A 40 -7.26 7.10 -5.56
N ARG A 41 -6.85 7.97 -4.63
CA ARG A 41 -7.74 8.96 -4.00
C ARG A 41 -7.30 10.37 -4.39
N VAL A 42 -8.24 11.17 -4.88
CA VAL A 42 -8.02 12.57 -5.22
C VAL A 42 -8.81 13.46 -4.26
N PHE A 43 -8.23 14.61 -3.90
CA PHE A 43 -8.86 15.57 -2.99
C PHE A 43 -9.84 16.48 -3.72
N GLU A 44 -11.02 16.67 -3.14
CA GLU A 44 -12.02 17.62 -3.59
C GLU A 44 -11.85 18.96 -2.84
N ASN A 45 -10.74 19.66 -3.13
CA ASN A 45 -10.30 20.87 -2.40
C ASN A 45 -11.30 22.03 -2.38
N HIS A 46 -12.34 21.99 -3.22
CA HIS A 46 -13.40 22.99 -3.26
C HIS A 46 -14.59 22.68 -2.34
N ARG A 47 -14.65 21.47 -1.76
CA ARG A 47 -15.76 21.05 -0.88
C ARG A 47 -15.53 21.44 0.58
N TYR A 48 -14.29 21.56 1.01
CA TYR A 48 -13.92 21.95 2.37
C TYR A 48 -12.82 23.02 2.36
N PRO A 49 -12.87 24.01 3.26
CA PRO A 49 -11.87 25.07 3.32
C PRO A 49 -10.51 24.57 3.86
N HIS A 50 -10.50 23.49 4.62
CA HIS A 50 -9.31 22.83 5.16
C HIS A 50 -9.63 21.39 5.58
N ILE A 51 -8.59 20.64 5.90
CA ILE A 51 -8.69 19.28 6.44
C ILE A 51 -8.68 19.38 7.98
N ASP A 52 -9.70 18.83 8.61
CA ASP A 52 -9.80 18.72 10.07
C ASP A 52 -9.97 17.23 10.46
N PRO A 53 -8.92 16.59 11.00
CA PRO A 53 -8.99 15.18 11.42
C PRO A 53 -9.99 14.90 12.55
N SER A 54 -10.49 15.93 13.25
CA SER A 54 -11.44 15.79 14.36
C SER A 54 -12.91 15.77 13.90
N VAL A 55 -13.17 16.11 12.63
CA VAL A 55 -14.51 16.19 12.05
C VAL A 55 -14.61 15.24 10.86
N GLU A 56 -15.76 14.59 10.70
CA GLU A 56 -16.00 13.73 9.55
C GLU A 56 -16.14 14.54 8.25
N GLN A 57 -15.29 14.25 7.26
CA GLN A 57 -15.28 14.89 5.95
C GLN A 57 -15.35 13.84 4.84
N VAL A 58 -16.48 13.11 4.75
CA VAL A 58 -16.66 11.94 3.85
C VAL A 58 -16.38 12.23 2.38
N ASP A 59 -16.65 13.46 1.95
CA ASP A 59 -16.50 13.92 0.57
C ASP A 59 -15.13 14.55 0.28
N LEU A 60 -14.20 14.54 1.24
CA LEU A 60 -12.88 15.17 1.10
C LEU A 60 -12.06 14.51 0.01
N THR A 61 -12.23 13.20 -0.18
CA THR A 61 -11.57 12.47 -1.25
C THR A 61 -12.58 11.62 -2.00
N ARG A 62 -12.35 11.46 -3.30
CA ARG A 62 -13.04 10.44 -4.11
C ARG A 62 -12.06 9.40 -4.62
N LEU A 63 -12.55 8.17 -4.76
CA LEU A 63 -11.83 7.09 -5.40
C LEU A 63 -11.80 7.33 -6.92
N VAL A 64 -10.65 7.10 -7.53
CA VAL A 64 -10.43 7.17 -8.97
C VAL A 64 -9.67 5.93 -9.38
N GLU A 65 -10.16 5.28 -10.41
CA GLU A 65 -9.43 4.23 -11.12
C GLU A 65 -9.13 4.79 -12.53
N PRO A 66 -7.90 4.67 -13.03
CA PRO A 66 -7.59 5.06 -14.39
C PRO A 66 -8.30 4.11 -15.36
N ASP A 67 -8.82 4.66 -16.46
CA ASP A 67 -9.25 3.85 -17.60
C ASP A 67 -8.00 3.24 -18.24
N GLY A 68 -7.85 1.92 -18.17
CA GLY A 68 -6.78 1.15 -18.81
C GLY A 68 -7.38 -0.02 -19.60
N ASP A 69 -6.55 -0.67 -20.43
CA ASP A 69 -6.85 -2.04 -20.89
C ASP A 69 -6.80 -3.02 -19.70
#